data_AF-A0A946I2D0-F1
#
_entry.id   AF-A0A946I2D0-F1
#
_cell.length_a   1.000
_cell.length_b   1.000
_cell.length_c   1.000
_cell.angle_alpha   90.00
_cell.angle_beta   90.00
_cell.angle_gamma   90.00
#
_symmetry.space_group_name_H-M   'P 1'
#
loop_
_entity.id
_entity.type
_entity.pdbx_description
1 polymer ?
#
loop_
_entity_poly.entity_id
_entity_poly.type
_entity_poly.pdbx_seq_one_letter_code
_entity_poly.pdbx_strand_id
1 'polypeptide(L)'
;MTLRDAEAALPPPDGGRRIQWWNSKPFDIVQFVLLSGLLAWLVWRGAETMDYRWQWHRLPQYFYEVIDGELLWGPLIYGLMVTIEIAAWGMLLAMIIGLVTAVLRLSGSFAGRIVATVYLEIIRNTPLLVQVSIFYFVLQPILGINNPIWTGILCLAFFEGTFASEIIRAGINSVPKGQWEAGTSIGLSRAKTYIYIILPQAIPLMLPPMTGILVNLI
;
A
#
# COMPACT_ATOMS: atom_id res chain seq x y z
N MET A 1 -25.90 56.09 -9.62
CA MET A 1 -25.87 54.78 -8.94
C MET A 1 -27.17 54.66 -8.20
N THR A 2 -28.14 53.97 -8.81
CA THR A 2 -29.53 53.95 -8.35
C THR A 2 -29.72 52.79 -7.36
N LEU A 3 -30.70 52.87 -6.46
CA LEU A 3 -30.96 51.82 -5.46
C LEU A 3 -31.21 50.42 -6.06
N ARG A 4 -31.49 50.34 -7.38
CA ARG A 4 -31.57 49.08 -8.15
C ARG A 4 -30.23 48.38 -8.36
N ASP A 5 -29.12 49.12 -8.35
CA ASP A 5 -27.79 48.55 -8.57
C ASP A 5 -27.23 47.88 -7.29
N ALA A 6 -27.82 48.14 -6.12
CA ALA A 6 -27.41 47.56 -4.84
C ALA A 6 -28.02 46.17 -4.57
N GLU A 7 -29.20 45.87 -5.12
CA GLU A 7 -29.85 44.55 -4.98
C GLU A 7 -29.19 43.46 -5.85
N ALA A 8 -28.51 43.85 -6.94
CA ALA A 8 -27.84 42.92 -7.84
C ALA A 8 -26.51 42.36 -7.28
N ALA A 9 -26.04 42.85 -6.13
CA ALA A 9 -24.78 42.45 -5.51
C ALA A 9 -24.95 41.43 -4.36
N LEU A 10 -26.17 41.03 -4.03
CA LEU A 10 -26.41 40.01 -3.01
C LEU A 10 -26.20 38.62 -3.61
N PRO A 11 -25.37 37.75 -3.01
CA PRO A 11 -25.31 36.35 -3.41
C PRO A 11 -26.73 35.76 -3.32
N PRO A 12 -27.13 34.89 -4.27
CA PRO A 12 -28.45 34.27 -4.20
C PRO A 12 -28.63 33.62 -2.83
N PRO A 13 -29.81 33.74 -2.19
CA PRO A 13 -30.05 33.11 -0.92
C PRO A 13 -29.73 31.63 -1.08
N ASP A 14 -28.86 31.14 -0.20
CA ASP A 14 -28.44 29.77 -0.07
C ASP A 14 -29.70 28.92 0.03
N GLY A 15 -30.17 28.45 -1.14
CA GLY A 15 -31.37 27.66 -1.27
C GLY A 15 -31.19 26.47 -0.35
N GLY A 16 -31.86 26.53 0.80
CA GLY A 16 -31.57 25.66 1.93
C GLY A 16 -31.49 24.25 1.42
N ARG A 17 -30.30 23.66 1.44
CA ARG A 17 -30.09 22.28 1.01
C ARG A 17 -31.01 21.44 1.89
N ARG A 18 -32.22 21.13 1.40
CA ARG A 18 -33.09 20.13 2.01
C ARG A 18 -32.27 18.86 1.97
N ILE A 19 -31.66 18.51 3.11
CA ILE A 19 -30.99 17.24 3.28
C ILE A 19 -32.05 16.21 2.91
N GLN A 20 -31.84 15.55 1.78
CA GLN A 20 -32.72 14.51 1.33
C GLN A 20 -32.76 13.47 2.45
N TRP A 21 -33.94 13.05 2.88
CA TRP A 21 -34.11 12.24 4.10
C TRP A 21 -33.33 10.92 4.05
N TRP A 22 -33.07 10.41 2.84
CA TRP A 22 -32.24 9.23 2.56
C TRP A 22 -30.73 9.46 2.60
N ASN A 23 -30.26 10.70 2.78
CA ASN A 23 -28.85 11.06 2.93
C ASN A 23 -28.59 11.63 4.34
N SER A 24 -29.20 10.99 5.33
CA SER A 24 -29.12 11.36 6.73
C SER A 24 -28.44 10.25 7.53
N LYS A 25 -27.58 10.62 8.48
CA LYS A 25 -26.93 9.69 9.41
C LYS A 25 -27.88 8.65 10.05
N PRO A 26 -29.10 9.01 10.50
CA PRO A 26 -30.02 8.00 11.04
C PRO A 26 -30.47 6.99 9.97
N PHE A 27 -30.65 7.42 8.71
CA PHE A 27 -30.98 6.51 7.62
C PHE A 27 -29.84 5.52 7.32
N ASP A 28 -28.58 5.99 7.32
CA ASP A 28 -27.41 5.13 7.15
C ASP A 28 -27.28 4.09 8.27
N ILE A 29 -27.52 4.50 9.52
CA ILE A 29 -27.49 3.61 10.68
C ILE A 29 -28.59 2.55 10.57
N VAL A 30 -29.81 2.94 10.19
CA VAL A 30 -30.93 2.01 9.99
C VAL A 30 -30.60 1.01 8.89
N GLN A 31 -30.07 1.46 7.75
CA GLN A 31 -29.66 0.58 6.66
C GLN A 31 -28.55 -0.39 7.10
N PHE A 32 -27.54 0.09 7.83
CA PHE A 32 -26.45 -0.73 8.35
C PHE A 32 -26.96 -1.81 9.31
N VAL A 33 -27.84 -1.45 10.23
CA VAL A 33 -28.43 -2.38 11.20
C VAL A 33 -29.31 -3.41 10.49
N LEU A 34 -30.15 -2.99 9.54
CA LEU A 34 -30.99 -3.89 8.75
C LEU A 34 -30.15 -4.86 7.93
N LEU A 35 -29.10 -4.39 7.26
CA LEU A 35 -28.21 -5.22 6.46
C LEU A 35 -27.43 -6.20 7.33
N SER A 36 -26.86 -5.74 8.43
CA SER A 36 -26.11 -6.58 9.37
C SER A 36 -27.01 -7.62 10.02
N GLY A 37 -28.23 -7.23 10.39
CA GLY A 37 -29.24 -8.13 10.93
C GLY A 37 -29.68 -9.18 9.90
N LEU A 38 -29.92 -8.78 8.65
CA LEU A 38 -30.23 -9.70 7.55
C LEU A 38 -29.10 -10.70 7.30
N LEU A 39 -27.84 -10.24 7.28
CA LEU A 39 -26.66 -11.10 7.12
C LEU A 39 -26.53 -12.08 8.29
N ALA A 40 -26.64 -11.60 9.52
CA ALA A 40 -26.59 -12.45 10.71
C ALA A 40 -27.72 -13.50 10.69
N TRP A 41 -28.93 -13.08 10.32
CA TRP A 41 -30.07 -13.98 10.16
C TRP A 41 -29.83 -15.01 9.06
N LEU A 42 -29.28 -14.63 7.90
CA LEU A 42 -28.95 -15.56 6.82
C LEU A 42 -27.88 -16.57 7.23
N VAL A 43 -26.81 -16.12 7.91
CA VAL A 43 -25.74 -17.00 8.42
C VAL A 43 -26.31 -17.98 9.43
N TRP A 44 -27.11 -17.49 10.38
CA TRP A 44 -27.75 -18.32 11.40
C TRP A 44 -28.68 -19.34 10.74
N ARG A 45 -29.53 -18.89 9.82
CA ARG A 45 -30.50 -19.76 9.15
C ARG A 45 -29.82 -20.80 8.28
N GLY A 46 -28.77 -20.43 7.56
CA GLY A 46 -27.93 -21.34 6.79
C GLY A 46 -27.30 -22.41 7.69
N ALA A 47 -26.71 -21.99 8.82
CA ALA A 47 -26.12 -22.91 9.79
C ALA A 47 -27.15 -23.91 10.35
N GLU A 48 -28.36 -23.47 10.69
CA GLU A 48 -29.45 -24.35 11.13
C GLU A 48 -29.85 -25.36 10.05
N THR A 49 -30.02 -24.92 8.80
CA THR A 49 -30.44 -25.81 7.69
C THR A 49 -29.38 -26.87 7.33
N MET A 50 -28.12 -26.60 7.65
CA MET A 50 -26.99 -27.51 7.41
C MET A 50 -26.68 -28.44 8.60
N ASP A 51 -27.47 -28.39 9.68
CA ASP A 51 -27.17 -29.03 10.98
C ASP A 51 -25.73 -28.69 11.45
N TYR A 52 -25.29 -27.46 11.20
CA TYR A 52 -23.93 -27.04 11.49
C TYR A 52 -23.71 -26.92 13.00
N ARG A 53 -22.84 -27.76 13.53
CA ARG A 53 -22.42 -27.71 14.94
C ARG A 53 -21.18 -26.85 15.06
N TRP A 54 -21.33 -25.68 15.67
CA TRP A 54 -20.20 -24.79 15.93
C TRP A 54 -19.18 -25.45 16.87
N GLN A 55 -18.01 -25.80 16.35
CA GLN A 55 -16.95 -26.49 17.09
C GLN A 55 -15.88 -25.51 17.59
N TRP A 56 -16.29 -24.38 18.17
CA TRP A 56 -15.38 -23.35 18.67
C TRP A 56 -14.32 -23.89 19.65
N HIS A 57 -14.65 -24.96 20.38
CA HIS A 57 -13.73 -25.66 21.29
C HIS A 57 -12.51 -26.29 20.59
N ARG A 58 -12.53 -26.48 19.25
CA ARG A 58 -11.39 -26.96 18.46
C ARG A 58 -10.46 -25.84 18.03
N LEU A 59 -10.84 -24.57 18.17
CA LEU A 59 -9.99 -23.46 17.74
C LEU A 59 -8.70 -23.29 18.53
N PRO A 60 -8.68 -23.43 19.87
CA PRO A 60 -7.48 -23.16 20.66
C PRO A 60 -6.24 -23.91 20.18
N GLN A 61 -6.39 -25.17 19.74
CA GLN A 61 -5.29 -26.00 19.23
C GLN A 61 -4.56 -25.39 18.01
N TYR A 62 -5.23 -24.53 17.23
CA TYR A 62 -4.61 -23.86 16.08
C TYR A 62 -3.76 -22.65 16.49
N PHE A 63 -3.95 -22.14 17.72
CA PHE A 63 -3.14 -21.07 18.30
C PHE A 63 -2.02 -21.62 19.17
N TYR A 64 -2.32 -22.60 20.01
CA TYR A 64 -1.34 -23.26 20.87
C TYR A 64 -1.80 -24.67 21.24
N GLU A 65 -0.84 -25.56 21.47
CA GLU A 65 -1.07 -26.91 21.97
C GLU A 65 -0.11 -27.17 23.14
N VAL A 66 -0.56 -27.94 24.13
CA VAL A 66 0.30 -28.36 25.25
C VAL A 66 0.49 -29.87 25.14
N ILE A 67 1.69 -30.28 24.72
CA ILE A 67 2.07 -31.69 24.58
C ILE A 67 3.15 -31.97 25.63
N ASP A 68 2.92 -32.95 26.50
CA ASP A 68 3.85 -33.37 27.55
C ASP A 68 4.35 -32.24 28.49
N GLY A 69 3.52 -31.22 28.69
CA GLY A 69 3.83 -30.04 29.52
C GLY A 69 4.59 -28.93 28.79
N GLU A 70 4.91 -29.13 27.50
CA GLU A 70 5.51 -28.11 26.64
C GLU A 70 4.45 -27.35 25.85
N LEU A 71 4.56 -26.01 25.83
CA LEU A 71 3.69 -25.13 25.04
C LEU A 71 4.25 -25.00 23.63
N LEU A 72 3.52 -25.52 22.65
CA LEU A 72 3.84 -25.42 21.23
C LEU A 72 2.91 -24.41 20.55
N TRP A 73 3.46 -23.60 19.64
CA TRP A 73 2.66 -22.67 18.84
C TRP A 73 1.91 -23.42 17.75
N GLY A 74 0.61 -23.17 17.67
CA GLY A 74 -0.22 -23.76 16.63
C GLY A 74 0.02 -23.13 15.26
N PRO A 75 -0.50 -23.75 14.17
CA PRO A 75 -0.27 -23.32 12.80
C PRO A 75 -0.65 -21.87 12.49
N LEU A 76 -1.66 -21.29 13.17
CA LEU A 76 -2.06 -19.89 12.95
C LEU A 76 -1.02 -18.90 13.47
N ILE A 77 -0.44 -19.18 14.64
CA ILE A 77 0.65 -18.34 15.17
C ILE A 77 1.89 -18.51 14.31
N TYR A 78 2.21 -19.72 13.87
CA TYR A 78 3.30 -19.95 12.95
C TYR A 78 3.12 -19.17 11.63
N GLY A 79 1.94 -19.28 11.01
CA GLY A 79 1.62 -18.54 9.79
C GLY A 79 1.70 -17.02 9.99
N LEU A 80 1.19 -16.50 11.10
CA LEU A 80 1.30 -15.09 11.45
C LEU A 80 2.76 -14.63 11.55
N MET A 81 3.62 -15.42 12.20
CA MET A 81 5.05 -15.09 12.33
C MET A 81 5.75 -15.10 10.96
N VAL A 82 5.44 -16.06 10.09
CA VAL A 82 5.97 -16.10 8.72
C VAL A 82 5.49 -14.89 7.91
N THR A 83 4.22 -14.49 8.02
CA THR A 83 3.72 -13.27 7.36
C THR A 83 4.47 -12.03 7.85
N ILE A 84 4.68 -11.89 9.16
CA ILE A 84 5.45 -10.76 9.72
C ILE A 84 6.90 -10.78 9.22
N GLU A 85 7.54 -11.95 9.15
CA GLU A 85 8.90 -12.11 8.62
C GLU A 85 8.98 -11.68 7.15
N ILE A 86 8.07 -12.18 6.31
CA ILE A 86 7.99 -11.84 4.89
C ILE A 86 7.73 -10.34 4.73
N ALA A 87 6.81 -9.78 5.50
CA ALA A 87 6.48 -8.35 5.47
C ALA A 87 7.71 -7.50 5.84
N ALA A 88 8.37 -7.80 6.95
CA ALA A 88 9.51 -7.01 7.43
C ALA A 88 10.67 -6.98 6.42
N TRP A 89 11.08 -8.16 5.91
CA TRP A 89 12.16 -8.24 4.92
C TRP A 89 11.74 -7.73 3.55
N GLY A 90 10.50 -8.03 3.13
CA GLY A 90 9.92 -7.54 1.88
C GLY A 90 9.87 -6.02 1.84
N MET A 91 9.42 -5.37 2.92
CA MET A 91 9.35 -3.92 3.02
C MET A 91 10.75 -3.30 2.94
N LEU A 92 11.70 -3.83 3.69
CA LEU A 92 13.08 -3.34 3.69
C LEU A 92 13.70 -3.41 2.29
N LEU A 93 13.59 -4.57 1.64
CA LEU A 93 14.17 -4.79 0.32
C LEU A 93 13.42 -4.01 -0.78
N ALA A 94 12.10 -3.92 -0.72
CA ALA A 94 11.30 -3.12 -1.64
C ALA A 94 11.69 -1.64 -1.58
N MET A 95 11.92 -1.11 -0.37
CA MET A 95 12.39 0.27 -0.19
C MET A 95 13.77 0.49 -0.80
N ILE A 96 14.71 -0.45 -0.61
CA ILE A 96 16.05 -0.38 -1.19
C ILE A 96 15.97 -0.43 -2.72
N ILE A 97 15.26 -1.42 -3.27
CA ILE A 97 15.09 -1.60 -4.73
C ILE A 97 14.39 -0.37 -5.32
N GLY A 98 13.35 0.14 -4.66
CA GLY A 98 12.59 1.32 -5.09
C GLY A 98 13.45 2.57 -5.11
N LEU A 99 14.26 2.80 -4.06
CA LEU A 99 15.18 3.92 -3.98
C LEU A 99 16.25 3.85 -5.08
N VAL A 100 16.89 2.70 -5.26
CA VAL A 100 17.90 2.51 -6.30
C VAL A 100 17.31 2.76 -7.68
N THR A 101 16.15 2.16 -7.98
CA THR A 101 15.43 2.33 -9.24
C THR A 101 15.03 3.80 -9.47
N ALA A 102 14.57 4.49 -8.43
CA ALA A 102 14.17 5.90 -8.53
C ALA A 102 15.37 6.80 -8.82
N VAL A 103 16.49 6.59 -8.12
CA VAL A 103 17.74 7.32 -8.35
C VAL A 103 18.24 7.10 -9.78
N LEU A 104 18.24 5.86 -10.29
CA LEU A 104 18.61 5.56 -11.67
C LEU A 104 17.73 6.31 -12.68
N ARG A 105 16.41 6.37 -12.45
CA ARG A 105 15.48 7.09 -13.32
C ARG A 105 15.64 8.60 -13.30
N LEU A 106 15.96 9.17 -12.15
CA LEU A 106 16.18 10.61 -11.99
C LEU A 106 17.60 11.04 -12.37
N SER A 107 18.51 10.07 -12.56
CA SER A 107 19.88 10.33 -12.96
C SER A 107 19.98 10.87 -14.39
N GLY A 108 21.08 11.57 -14.68
CA GLY A 108 21.42 11.96 -16.05
C GLY A 108 21.91 10.78 -16.91
N SER A 109 22.15 9.60 -16.33
CA SER A 109 22.70 8.45 -17.05
C SER A 109 21.66 7.87 -18.02
N PHE A 110 22.03 7.72 -19.29
CA PHE A 110 21.17 7.06 -20.29
C PHE A 110 20.98 5.57 -19.96
N ALA A 111 22.08 4.86 -19.69
CA ALA A 111 22.04 3.45 -19.34
C ALA A 111 21.22 3.18 -18.07
N GLY A 112 21.42 3.99 -17.02
CA GLY A 112 20.67 3.84 -15.76
C GLY A 112 19.16 4.02 -15.95
N ARG A 113 18.77 5.02 -16.75
CA ARG A 113 17.35 5.25 -17.09
C ARG A 113 16.75 4.09 -17.86
N ILE A 114 17.46 3.52 -18.82
CA ILE A 114 16.97 2.36 -19.59
C ILE A 114 16.79 1.15 -18.69
N VAL A 115 17.82 0.77 -17.92
CA VAL A 115 17.77 -0.42 -17.04
C VAL A 115 16.59 -0.32 -16.08
N ALA A 116 16.42 0.83 -15.44
CA ALA A 116 15.30 1.03 -14.53
C ALA A 116 13.95 0.98 -15.26
N THR A 117 13.82 1.62 -16.42
CA THR A 117 12.57 1.64 -17.19
C THR A 117 12.16 0.24 -17.64
N VAL A 118 13.11 -0.55 -18.17
CA VAL A 118 12.88 -1.94 -18.59
C VAL A 118 12.44 -2.81 -17.41
N TYR A 119 13.14 -2.73 -16.27
CA TYR A 119 12.75 -3.44 -15.05
C TYR A 119 11.31 -3.11 -14.64
N LEU A 120 10.96 -1.82 -14.59
CA LEU A 120 9.63 -1.35 -14.22
C LEU A 120 8.55 -1.83 -15.19
N GLU A 121 8.79 -1.72 -16.50
CA GLU A 121 7.82 -2.14 -17.52
C GLU A 121 7.59 -3.65 -17.48
N ILE A 122 8.64 -4.46 -17.38
CA ILE A 122 8.48 -5.92 -17.33
C ILE A 122 7.67 -6.34 -16.10
N ILE A 123 8.04 -5.83 -14.93
CA ILE A 123 7.44 -6.25 -13.66
C ILE A 123 6.01 -5.74 -13.53
N ARG A 124 5.72 -4.51 -13.93
CA ARG A 124 4.36 -3.94 -13.79
C ARG A 124 3.38 -4.47 -14.85
N ASN A 125 3.88 -4.97 -15.97
CA ASN A 125 3.05 -5.57 -17.02
C ASN A 125 2.89 -7.10 -16.89
N THR A 126 3.48 -7.72 -15.85
CA THR A 126 3.38 -9.16 -15.60
C THR A 126 2.54 -9.41 -14.35
N PRO A 127 1.54 -10.32 -14.38
CA PRO A 127 0.77 -10.65 -13.17
C PRO A 127 1.66 -11.17 -12.05
N LEU A 128 1.42 -10.74 -10.80
CA LEU A 128 2.23 -11.13 -9.64
C LEU A 128 2.31 -12.66 -9.49
N LEU A 129 1.21 -13.38 -9.74
CA LEU A 129 1.18 -14.84 -9.70
C LEU A 129 2.20 -15.48 -10.67
N VAL A 130 2.34 -14.92 -11.87
CA VAL A 130 3.32 -15.39 -12.86
C VAL A 130 4.73 -15.11 -12.36
N GLN A 131 4.97 -13.96 -11.74
CA GLN A 131 6.27 -13.62 -11.16
C GLN A 131 6.65 -14.58 -10.04
N VAL A 132 5.73 -14.86 -9.10
CA VAL A 132 5.95 -15.85 -8.04
C VAL A 132 6.30 -17.22 -8.63
N SER A 133 5.61 -17.62 -9.70
CA SER A 133 5.90 -18.88 -10.41
C SER A 133 7.31 -18.89 -11.02
N ILE A 134 7.72 -17.81 -11.69
CA ILE A 134 9.07 -17.69 -12.26
C ILE A 134 10.13 -17.68 -11.16
N PHE A 135 9.92 -16.92 -10.08
CA PHE A 135 10.85 -16.88 -8.96
C PHE A 135 11.02 -18.25 -8.32
N TYR A 136 9.91 -18.97 -8.09
CA TYR A 136 9.93 -20.26 -7.42
C TYR A 136 10.42 -21.41 -8.30
N PHE A 137 9.93 -21.53 -9.54
CA PHE A 137 10.25 -22.68 -10.40
C PHE A 137 11.49 -22.47 -11.27
N VAL A 138 11.87 -21.23 -11.55
CA VAL A 138 13.00 -20.91 -12.44
C VAL A 138 14.16 -20.32 -11.65
N LEU A 139 13.96 -19.20 -10.95
CA LEU A 139 15.08 -18.48 -10.31
C LEU A 139 15.63 -19.19 -9.08
N GLN A 140 14.79 -19.73 -8.21
CA GLN A 140 15.22 -20.40 -6.99
C GLN A 140 16.20 -21.56 -7.26
N PRO A 141 15.93 -22.51 -8.19
CA PRO A 141 16.90 -23.55 -8.55
C PRO A 141 18.17 -23.00 -9.19
N ILE A 142 18.08 -22.00 -10.06
CA ILE A 142 19.23 -21.40 -10.76
C ILE A 142 20.17 -20.70 -9.77
N LEU A 143 19.60 -19.97 -8.81
CA LEU A 143 20.35 -19.20 -7.82
C LEU A 143 20.76 -20.05 -6.60
N GLY A 144 20.32 -21.31 -6.51
CA GLY A 144 20.60 -22.18 -5.38
C GLY A 144 20.01 -21.69 -4.06
N ILE A 145 18.85 -21.01 -4.11
CA ILE A 145 18.18 -20.51 -2.91
C ILE A 145 17.51 -21.70 -2.20
N ASN A 146 18.06 -22.10 -1.05
CA ASN A 146 17.60 -23.28 -0.32
C ASN A 146 16.29 -23.05 0.46
N ASN A 147 15.97 -21.79 0.79
CA ASN A 147 14.81 -21.45 1.61
C ASN A 147 13.72 -20.76 0.76
N PRO A 148 12.56 -21.41 0.55
CA PRO A 148 11.42 -20.85 -0.19
C PRO A 148 10.92 -19.49 0.31
N ILE A 149 11.03 -19.20 1.60
CA ILE A 149 10.60 -17.93 2.19
C ILE A 149 11.39 -16.78 1.58
N TRP A 150 12.70 -16.93 1.42
CA TRP A 150 13.56 -15.92 0.79
C TRP A 150 13.23 -15.71 -0.69
N THR A 151 12.83 -16.76 -1.40
CA THR A 151 12.35 -16.64 -2.78
C THR A 151 11.09 -15.78 -2.87
N GLY A 152 10.13 -16.00 -1.96
CA GLY A 152 8.92 -15.19 -1.85
C GLY A 152 9.22 -13.74 -1.50
N ILE A 153 10.07 -13.51 -0.49
CA ILE A 153 10.53 -12.18 -0.07
C ILE A 153 11.15 -11.42 -1.25
N LEU A 154 12.06 -12.05 -2.00
CA LEU A 154 12.70 -11.42 -3.15
C LEU A 154 11.67 -11.09 -4.24
N CYS A 155 10.80 -12.04 -4.60
CA CYS A 155 9.77 -11.80 -5.60
C CYS A 155 8.89 -10.59 -5.24
N LEU A 156 8.39 -10.55 -4.01
CA LEU A 156 7.55 -9.47 -3.51
C LEU A 156 8.32 -8.14 -3.44
N ALA A 157 9.58 -8.16 -2.98
CA ALA A 157 10.42 -6.98 -2.93
C ALA A 157 10.71 -6.39 -4.32
N PHE A 158 10.96 -7.25 -5.32
CA PHE A 158 11.11 -6.81 -6.71
C PHE A 158 9.82 -6.25 -7.28
N PHE A 159 8.66 -6.83 -6.93
CA PHE A 159 7.38 -6.32 -7.37
C PHE A 159 7.06 -4.96 -6.73
N GLU A 160 7.03 -4.89 -5.40
CA GLU A 160 6.68 -3.68 -4.64
C GLU A 160 7.72 -2.57 -4.80
N GLY A 161 9.00 -2.94 -5.01
CA GLY A 161 10.07 -2.00 -5.33
C GLY A 161 9.78 -1.16 -6.58
N THR A 162 9.00 -1.68 -7.54
CA THR A 162 8.56 -0.89 -8.69
C THR A 162 7.67 0.27 -8.27
N PHE A 163 6.67 0.01 -7.43
CA PHE A 163 5.73 1.02 -6.97
C PHE A 163 6.39 2.00 -6.01
N ALA A 164 7.24 1.51 -5.10
CA ALA A 164 8.07 2.35 -4.23
C ALA A 164 8.94 3.31 -5.06
N SER A 165 9.53 2.83 -6.17
CA SER A 165 10.29 3.68 -7.10
C SER A 165 9.43 4.82 -7.67
N GLU A 166 8.18 4.54 -8.04
CA GLU A 166 7.30 5.57 -8.57
C GLU A 166 6.87 6.59 -7.53
N ILE A 167 6.62 6.15 -6.30
CA ILE A 167 6.28 7.05 -5.20
C ILE A 167 7.44 8.00 -4.94
N ILE A 168 8.68 7.48 -4.85
CA ILE A 168 9.88 8.30 -4.65
C ILE A 168 10.07 9.29 -5.81
N ARG A 169 9.98 8.79 -7.04
CA ARG A 169 10.15 9.62 -8.24
C ARG A 169 9.06 10.69 -8.35
N ALA A 170 7.81 10.35 -8.06
CA ALA A 170 6.68 11.27 -8.08
C ALA A 170 6.82 12.33 -6.98
N GLY A 171 7.20 11.92 -5.77
CA GLY A 171 7.46 12.84 -4.65
C GLY A 171 8.54 13.86 -5.00
N ILE A 172 9.68 13.42 -5.57
CA ILE A 172 10.76 14.35 -5.97
C ILE A 172 10.29 15.31 -7.06
N ASN A 173 9.57 14.81 -8.07
CA ASN A 173 9.08 15.63 -9.19
C ASN A 173 7.91 16.55 -8.81
N SER A 174 7.25 16.32 -7.68
CA SER A 174 6.15 17.16 -7.19
C SER A 174 6.64 18.51 -6.66
N VAL A 175 7.93 18.62 -6.29
CA VAL A 175 8.50 19.87 -5.80
C VAL A 175 8.60 20.88 -6.97
N PRO A 176 8.04 22.10 -6.83
CA PRO A 176 8.00 23.08 -7.91
C PRO A 176 9.39 23.38 -8.49
N LYS A 177 9.48 23.50 -9.83
CA LYS A 177 10.73 23.80 -10.54
C LYS A 177 11.45 25.06 -10.03
N GLY A 178 10.70 26.08 -9.60
CA GLY A 178 11.27 27.29 -9.01
C GLY A 178 12.14 27.06 -7.78
N GLN A 179 11.88 26.01 -6.99
CA GLN A 179 12.74 25.63 -5.85
C GLN A 179 14.09 25.08 -6.30
N TRP A 180 14.11 24.35 -7.42
CA TRP A 180 15.35 23.86 -8.03
C TRP A 180 16.17 25.00 -8.61
N GLU A 181 15.52 25.89 -9.37
CA GLU A 181 16.13 27.07 -9.98
C GLU A 181 16.69 28.01 -8.92
N ALA A 182 15.92 28.31 -7.87
CA ALA A 182 16.35 29.15 -6.75
C ALA A 182 17.60 28.58 -6.05
N GLY A 183 17.64 27.27 -5.80
CA GLY A 183 18.81 26.62 -5.21
C GLY A 183 20.07 26.80 -6.06
N THR A 184 19.94 26.68 -7.39
CA THR A 184 21.04 26.95 -8.32
C THR A 184 21.42 28.43 -8.36
N SER A 185 20.45 29.37 -8.32
CA SER A 185 20.70 30.81 -8.32
C SER A 185 21.47 31.30 -7.09
N ILE A 186 21.31 30.65 -5.93
CA ILE A 186 22.08 30.96 -4.71
C ILE A 186 23.37 30.15 -4.59
N GLY A 187 23.79 29.45 -5.66
CA GLY A 187 25.07 28.74 -5.73
C GLY A 187 25.12 27.38 -5.03
N LEU A 188 23.98 26.75 -4.69
CA LEU A 188 23.98 25.39 -4.16
C LEU A 188 24.34 24.37 -5.25
N SER A 189 25.19 23.40 -4.89
CA SER A 189 25.43 22.23 -5.73
C SER A 189 24.19 21.35 -5.78
N ARG A 190 24.05 20.53 -6.83
CA ARG A 190 22.88 19.65 -7.01
C ARG A 190 22.61 18.77 -5.78
N ALA A 191 23.66 18.22 -5.16
CA ALA A 191 23.54 17.43 -3.93
C ALA A 191 23.00 18.25 -2.75
N LYS A 192 23.49 19.49 -2.57
CA LYS A 192 22.99 20.41 -1.54
C LYS A 192 21.54 20.81 -1.81
N THR A 193 21.17 21.09 -3.05
CA THR A 193 19.77 21.37 -3.43
C THR A 193 18.87 20.19 -3.09
N TYR A 194 19.28 18.95 -3.39
CA TYR A 194 18.55 17.75 -2.99
C TYR A 194 18.37 17.66 -1.48
N ILE A 195 19.45 17.74 -0.71
CA ILE A 195 19.44 17.51 0.74
C ILE A 195 18.70 18.61 1.51
N TYR A 196 18.93 19.88 1.15
CA TYR A 196 18.45 21.02 1.94
C TYR A 196 17.12 21.60 1.47
N ILE A 197 16.72 21.38 0.21
CA ILE A 197 15.51 22.00 -0.36
C ILE A 197 14.51 20.92 -0.77
N ILE A 198 14.91 20.00 -1.64
CA ILE A 198 13.97 19.10 -2.31
C ILE A 198 13.50 17.97 -1.41
N LEU A 199 14.42 17.18 -0.84
CA LEU A 199 14.08 16.01 -0.04
C LEU A 199 13.24 16.33 1.20
N PRO A 200 13.50 17.41 1.96
CA PRO A 200 12.66 17.77 3.11
C PRO A 200 11.19 18.05 2.74
N GLN A 201 10.94 18.57 1.53
CA GLN A 201 9.60 18.83 1.01
C GLN A 201 8.97 17.58 0.39
N ALA A 202 9.78 16.78 -0.29
CA ALA A 202 9.32 15.62 -1.04
C ALA A 202 9.00 14.42 -0.12
N ILE A 203 9.77 14.20 0.95
CA ILE A 203 9.60 13.04 1.86
C ILE A 203 8.20 13.01 2.49
N PRO A 204 7.67 14.11 3.08
CA PRO A 204 6.31 14.11 3.64
C PRO A 204 5.22 13.75 2.64
N LEU A 205 5.43 14.05 1.34
CA LEU A 205 4.50 13.71 0.26
C LEU A 205 4.59 12.23 -0.14
N MET A 206 5.76 11.61 0.05
CA MET A 206 5.97 10.18 -0.23
C MET A 206 5.39 9.28 0.87
N LEU A 207 5.41 9.71 2.14
CA LEU A 207 5.08 8.85 3.28
C LEU A 207 3.66 8.24 3.20
N PRO A 208 2.57 9.00 2.95
CA PRO A 208 1.23 8.41 2.92
C PRO A 208 1.04 7.30 1.86
N PRO A 209 1.37 7.51 0.56
CA PRO A 209 1.27 6.44 -0.42
C PRO A 209 2.28 5.31 -0.19
N MET A 210 3.45 5.60 0.41
CA MET A 210 4.42 4.57 0.76
C MET A 210 3.86 3.62 1.81
N THR A 211 3.22 4.13 2.86
CA THR A 211 2.55 3.29 3.87
C THR A 211 1.51 2.39 3.20
N GLY A 212 0.72 2.92 2.27
CA GLY A 212 -0.28 2.13 1.54
C GLY A 212 0.34 0.95 0.79
N ILE A 213 1.46 1.16 0.08
CA ILE A 213 2.12 0.07 -0.66
C ILE A 213 2.76 -0.95 0.28
N LEU A 214 3.36 -0.51 1.40
CA LEU A 214 4.01 -1.42 2.35
C LEU A 214 2.99 -2.29 3.07
N VAL A 215 1.76 -1.81 3.28
CA VAL A 215 0.67 -2.62 3.85
C VAL A 215 0.29 -3.80 2.93
N ASN A 216 0.52 -3.72 1.61
CA ASN A 216 0.25 -4.85 0.71
C ASN A 216 1.17 -6.07 0.96
N LEU A 217 2.28 -5.88 1.69
CA LEU A 217 3.21 -6.95 2.06
C LEU A 217 2.80 -7.70 3.34
N ILE A 218 1.75 -7.24 4.03
CA ILE A 218 1.17 -7.86 5.24
C ILE A 218 -0.05 -8.69 4.83
#